data_AF-A0A6P1NN04-F1
#
_entry.id   AF-A0A6P1NN04-F1
#
_cell.length_a   1.000
_cell.length_b   1.000
_cell.length_c   1.000
_cell.angle_alpha   90.00
_cell.angle_beta   90.00
_cell.angle_gamma   90.00
#
_symmetry.space_group_name_H-M   'P 1'
#
loop_
_entity.id
_entity.type
_entity.pdbx_description
1 polymer ?
#
loop_
_entity_poly.entity_id
_entity_poly.type
_entity_poly.pdbx_seq_one_letter_code
_entity_poly.pdbx_strand_id
1 'polypeptide(L)' 'MVRGPFLSAHIGYWVDKEFTGRGIGSAAMTFALDFSLQELGLHRLQAATLTIAPPRRRFSNAPGSRR' A
#
# COMPACT_ATOMS: atom_id res chain seq x y z
N MET A 1 -5.85 -7.02 18.46
CA MET A 1 -6.80 -7.18 17.34
C MET A 1 -8.21 -7.22 17.94
N VAL A 2 -8.98 -6.14 17.88
CA VAL A 2 -10.37 -6.13 18.37
C VAL A 2 -11.28 -6.68 17.26
N ARG A 3 -11.93 -7.82 17.50
CA ARG A 3 -12.96 -8.36 16.59
C ARG A 3 -14.33 -7.86 17.06
N GLY A 4 -14.76 -6.71 16.55
CA GLY A 4 -16.13 -6.23 16.73
C GLY A 4 -17.12 -7.01 15.84
N PRO A 5 -18.44 -6.82 16.02
CA PRO A 5 -19.50 -7.56 15.32
C PRO A 5 -19.46 -7.48 13.78
N PHE A 6 -18.64 -6.59 13.21
CA PHE A 6 -18.44 -6.38 11.78
C PHE A 6 -17.22 -7.11 11.17
N LEU A 7 -16.50 -7.97 11.94
CA LEU A 7 -15.28 -8.67 11.49
C LEU A 7 -14.35 -7.76 10.67
N SER A 8 -14.03 -6.60 11.25
CA SER A 8 -13.23 -5.56 10.60
C SER A 8 -11.90 -5.35 11.35
N ALA A 9 -10.85 -5.01 10.61
CA ALA A 9 -9.55 -4.68 11.19
C ALA A 9 -8.89 -3.48 10.48
N HIS A 10 -7.97 -2.83 11.20
CA HIS A 10 -7.12 -1.76 10.68
C HIS A 10 -5.69 -2.27 10.59
N ILE A 11 -5.02 -1.98 9.47
CA ILE A 11 -3.61 -2.26 9.25
C ILE A 11 -2.84 -0.99 8.92
N GLY A 12 -1.68 -0.83 9.55
CA GLY A 12 -0.72 0.22 9.23
C GLY A 12 0.65 -0.42 9.01
N TYR A 13 1.41 0.11 8.06
CA TYR A 13 2.79 -0.27 7.83
C TYR A 13 3.65 0.98 7.61
N TRP A 14 4.93 0.88 7.93
CA TRP A 14 5.94 1.84 7.48
C TRP A 14 6.93 1.13 6.57
N VAL A 15 7.55 1.88 5.66
CA VAL A 15 8.75 1.44 4.94
C VAL A 15 9.80 2.49 5.19
N ASP A 16 11.00 2.05 5.53
CA ASP A 16 12.12 2.98 5.67
C ASP A 16 12.35 3.75 4.36
N LYS A 17 12.83 5.00 4.48
CA LYS A 17 13.01 5.91 3.34
C LYS A 17 13.93 5.33 2.27
N GLU A 18 14.97 4.59 2.64
CA GLU A 18 15.95 3.98 1.71
C GLU A 18 15.34 2.85 0.86
N PHE A 19 14.24 2.28 1.36
CA PHE A 19 13.52 1.16 0.78
C PHE A 19 12.18 1.58 0.15
N THR A 20 11.81 2.86 0.31
CA THR A 20 10.61 3.43 -0.28
C THR A 20 10.67 3.41 -1.81
N GLY A 21 9.52 3.13 -2.46
CA GLY A 21 9.42 3.08 -3.92
C GLY A 21 9.88 1.77 -4.57
N ARG A 22 10.27 0.76 -3.78
CA ARG A 22 10.62 -0.59 -4.25
C ARG A 22 9.47 -1.60 -4.23
N GLY A 23 8.25 -1.15 -3.94
CA GLY A 23 7.06 -2.01 -3.85
C GLY A 23 6.90 -2.79 -2.55
N ILE A 24 7.80 -2.63 -1.56
CA ILE A 24 7.76 -3.35 -0.27
C ILE A 24 6.44 -3.12 0.47
N GLY A 25 5.94 -1.88 0.51
CA GLY A 25 4.66 -1.57 1.12
C GLY A 25 3.49 -2.25 0.43
N SER A 26 3.49 -2.30 -0.90
CA SER A 26 2.48 -3.00 -1.69
C SER A 26 2.53 -4.51 -1.47
N ALA A 27 3.72 -5.10 -1.44
CA ALA A 27 3.89 -6.54 -1.19
C ALA A 27 3.42 -6.93 0.23
N ALA A 28 3.80 -6.16 1.25
CA ALA A 28 3.34 -6.37 2.63
C ALA A 28 1.81 -6.25 2.74
N MET A 29 1.21 -5.30 2.00
CA MET A 29 -0.23 -5.11 1.94
C MET A 29 -0.95 -6.31 1.28
N THR A 30 -0.44 -6.80 0.15
CA THR A 30 -1.00 -8.00 -0.51
C THR A 30 -0.96 -9.20 0.42
N PHE A 31 0.18 -9.45 1.06
CA PHE A 31 0.31 -10.55 2.01
C PHE A 31 -0.70 -10.45 3.17
N ALA A 32 -0.86 -9.25 3.73
CA ALA A 32 -1.79 -9.04 4.84
C ALA A 32 -3.27 -9.16 4.41
N LEU A 33 -3.61 -8.76 3.18
CA LEU A 33 -4.94 -8.96 2.62
C LEU A 33 -5.24 -10.44 2.43
N ASP A 34 -4.31 -11.19 1.82
CA ASP A 34 -4.48 -12.63 1.60
C ASP A 34 -4.69 -13.37 2.92
N PHE A 35 -3.85 -13.09 3.93
CA PHE A 35 -4.00 -13.65 5.27
C PHE A 35 -5.35 -13.26 5.92
N SER A 36 -5.76 -12.01 5.77
CA SER A 36 -7.03 -11.53 6.37
C SER A 36 -8.26 -12.18 5.76
N LEU A 37 -8.22 -12.45 4.46
CA LEU A 37 -9.32 -13.09 3.73
C LEU A 37 -9.34 -14.60 3.94
N GLN A 38 -8.19 -15.25 3.86
CA GLN A 38 -8.08 -16.71 3.91
C GLN A 38 -8.16 -17.27 5.34
N GLU A 39 -7.48 -16.61 6.29
CA GLU A 39 -7.30 -17.16 7.64
C GLU A 39 -8.22 -16.51 8.68
N LEU A 40 -8.55 -15.23 8.50
CA LEU A 40 -9.32 -14.47 9.49
C LEU A 40 -10.80 -14.25 9.11
N GLY A 41 -11.17 -14.52 7.84
CA GLY A 41 -12.53 -14.31 7.35
C GLY A 41 -13.04 -12.88 7.50
N LEU A 42 -12.15 -11.89 7.47
CA LEU A 42 -12.52 -10.50 7.68
C LEU A 42 -13.30 -9.97 6.47
N HIS A 43 -14.46 -9.36 6.72
CA HIS A 43 -15.25 -8.72 5.66
C HIS A 43 -14.63 -7.41 5.18
N ARG A 44 -13.83 -6.74 6.03
CA ARG A 44 -13.25 -5.44 5.70
C ARG A 44 -11.92 -5.22 6.41
N LEU A 45 -10.87 -4.99 5.61
CA LEU A 45 -9.55 -4.56 6.10
C LEU A 45 -9.29 -3.12 5.63
N GLN A 46 -9.06 -2.21 6.57
CA GLN A 46 -8.71 -0.82 6.26
C GLN A 46 -7.20 -0.61 6.38
N ALA A 47 -6.56 -0.13 5.32
CA ALA A 47 -5.18 0.32 5.39
C ALA A 47 -5.07 1.82 5.60
N ALA A 48 -4.22 2.21 6.54
CA ALA A 48 -3.70 3.57 6.63
C ALA A 48 -2.24 3.56 6.16
N THR A 49 -1.98 4.12 4.97
CA THR A 49 -0.63 4.35 4.48
C THR A 49 -0.23 5.79 4.79
N LEU A 50 0.73 5.99 5.67
CA LEU A 50 1.42 7.27 5.83
C LEU A 50 2.45 7.41 4.71
N THR A 51 2.01 7.83 3.53
CA THR A 51 2.92 8.11 2.41
C THR A 51 3.59 9.46 2.65
N ILE A 52 4.80 9.45 3.23
CA ILE A 52 5.59 10.69 3.39
C ILE A 52 6.34 11.09 2.09
N ALA A 53 6.17 10.31 1.02
CA ALA A 53 6.85 10.54 -0.25
C ALA A 53 6.04 11.52 -1.13
N PRO A 54 6.68 12.54 -1.73
CA PRO A 54 6.00 13.40 -2.69
C PRO A 54 5.53 12.58 -3.91
N PRO A 55 4.39 12.94 -4.53
CA PRO A 55 3.86 12.22 -5.69
C PRO A 55 4.92 12.14 -6.80
N ARG A 56 5.18 10.92 -7.28
CA ARG A 56 6.12 10.69 -8.40
C ARG A 56 5.50 11.23 -9.69
N ARG A 57 5.99 12.37 -10.16
CA ARG A 57 5.70 12.92 -11.49
C ARG A 57 6.67 12.32 -12.51
N ARG A 58 6.18 11.47 -13.41
CA ARG A 58 6.96 10.94 -14.53
C ARG A 58 7.16 12.07 -15.56
N PHE A 59 8.37 12.60 -15.68
CA PHE A 59 8.72 13.46 -16.82
C PHE A 59 8.93 12.59 -18.06
N SER A 60 7.98 12.64 -18.98
CA SER A 60 8.16 12.15 -20.35
C SER A 60 8.83 13.28 -21.15
N ASN A 61 10.14 13.19 -21.39
CA ASN A 61 10.78 14.05 -22.37
C ASN A 61 10.56 13.43 -23.76
N ALA A 62 9.60 13.95 -24.52
CA ALA A 62 9.55 13.70 -25.94
C ALA A 62 10.56 14.64 -26.61
N PRO A 63 11.58 14.14 -27.34
CA PRO A 63 12.49 15.02 -28.05
C PRO A 63 11.70 15.81 -29.10
N GLY A 64 11.78 17.14 -29.01
CA GLY A 64 11.12 18.06 -29.91
C GLY A 64 11.47 17.74 -31.37
N SER A 65 10.44 17.50 -32.18
CA SER A 65 10.54 17.44 -33.63
C SER A 65 11.11 18.78 -34.13
N ARG A 66 12.32 18.76 -34.67
CA ARG A 66 12.74 19.82 -35.60
C ARG A 66 12.03 19.55 -36.92
N ARG A 67 11.29 20.59 -37.33
CA ARG A 67 10.80 20.97 -38.66
C ARG A 67 10.89 19.94 -39.78
#